data_AF-A0A7S0CM76-F1
#
_entry.id   AF-A0A7S0CM76-F1
#
_cell.length_a   1.000
_cell.length_b   1.000
_cell.length_c   1.000
_cell.angle_alpha   90.00
_cell.angle_beta   90.00
_cell.angle_gamma   90.00
#
_symmetry.space_group_name_H-M   'P 1'
#
loop_
_entity.id
_entity.type
_entity.pdbx_description
1 polymer ?
#
loop_
_entity_poly.entity_id
_entity_poly.type
_entity_poly.pdbx_seq_one_letter_code
_entity_poly.pdbx_strand_id
1 'polypeptide(L)'
;FRLYFYLPIGSDSISKGKGDSKKRAIATINVPNPKYERYNKQKNKRRKHQHPQQQTHSQKKKSHSDTTTTGKGVNSAASSGVPSKVLSSATTATDTAGVSNNTSGTGGGVESLDTLPIEVLLQRMTDAITSGKWDRRHQMLGTAISTYAVRDCASNAAIQEVAFKEGGVSRGDVMKWVSASNRYSTWVSQMLSRMETKSYQSNVGKALIKAGFVRTGTTGRHVRWALPKDVKMVARGEKKNDSDNDID
;
A
#
# COMPACT_ATOMS: atom_id res chain seq x y z
N PHE A 1 33.19 -32.47 22.55
CA PHE A 1 33.81 -31.13 22.71
C PHE A 1 32.74 -30.07 22.58
N ARG A 2 32.26 -29.49 23.70
CA ARG A 2 31.35 -28.34 23.71
C ARG A 2 32.17 -27.07 23.94
N LEU A 3 32.34 -26.25 22.91
CA LEU A 3 32.94 -24.93 23.04
C LEU A 3 31.90 -23.97 23.62
N TYR A 4 32.16 -23.48 24.82
CA TYR A 4 31.45 -22.33 25.40
C TYR A 4 32.21 -21.06 25.00
N PHE A 5 31.57 -20.20 24.20
CA PHE A 5 32.06 -18.86 23.96
C PHE A 5 31.52 -17.93 25.05
N TYR A 6 32.41 -17.54 25.96
CA TYR A 6 32.18 -16.49 26.94
C TYR A 6 32.29 -15.14 26.23
N LEU A 7 31.18 -14.42 26.08
CA LEU A 7 31.19 -13.03 25.60
C LEU A 7 31.41 -12.09 26.81
N PRO A 8 32.30 -11.09 26.70
CA PRO A 8 32.54 -10.14 27.77
C PRO A 8 31.35 -9.20 27.96
N ILE A 9 30.88 -9.10 29.21
CA ILE A 9 29.91 -8.12 29.67
C ILE A 9 30.66 -6.79 29.83
N GLY A 10 30.55 -5.92 28.83
CA GLY A 10 31.01 -4.53 28.92
C GLY A 10 30.10 -3.77 29.88
N SER A 11 30.67 -3.32 30.99
CA SER A 11 30.06 -2.44 31.99
C SER A 11 30.35 -0.99 31.61
N ASP A 12 29.47 -0.38 30.81
CA ASP A 12 29.59 1.04 30.50
C ASP A 12 28.92 1.88 31.61
N SER A 13 29.80 2.47 32.42
CA SER A 13 29.56 3.49 33.42
C SER A 13 28.82 4.71 32.84
N ILE A 14 27.68 5.05 33.45
CA ILE A 14 26.91 6.27 33.24
C ILE A 14 27.70 7.48 33.77
N SER A 15 28.21 8.31 32.87
CA SER A 15 28.73 9.64 33.17
C SER A 15 27.62 10.70 32.97
N LYS A 16 27.18 11.31 34.07
CA LYS A 16 26.32 12.50 34.08
C LYS A 16 27.14 13.73 33.67
N GLY A 17 27.07 14.11 32.40
CA GLY A 17 27.58 15.39 31.90
C GLY A 17 26.45 16.37 31.60
N LYS A 18 26.27 17.41 32.44
CA LYS A 18 25.60 18.66 32.05
C LYS A 18 26.51 19.36 31.04
N GLY A 19 26.02 19.58 29.81
CA GLY A 19 26.80 20.21 28.75
C GLY A 19 25.93 21.10 27.86
N ASP A 20 26.32 22.36 27.81
CA ASP A 20 25.68 23.46 27.10
C ASP A 20 25.38 23.20 25.62
N SER A 21 24.22 23.69 25.20
CA SER A 21 23.68 23.56 23.85
C SER A 21 24.36 24.52 22.86
N LYS A 22 25.57 24.20 22.40
CA LYS A 22 26.16 24.86 21.20
C LYS A 22 25.67 24.15 19.94
N LYS A 23 24.81 24.84 19.18
CA LYS A 23 24.36 24.46 17.83
C LYS A 23 25.57 24.26 16.91
N ARG A 24 25.93 23.00 16.61
CA ARG A 24 26.88 22.68 15.55
C ARG A 24 26.14 22.68 14.21
N ALA A 25 26.51 23.60 13.32
CA ALA A 25 26.10 23.57 11.93
C ALA A 25 26.66 22.31 11.26
N ILE A 26 25.76 21.47 10.75
CA ILE A 26 26.13 20.26 10.02
C ILE A 26 26.59 20.69 8.64
N ALA A 27 27.89 20.60 8.37
CA ALA A 27 28.44 20.75 7.04
C ALA A 27 28.00 19.55 6.19
N THR A 28 27.11 19.79 5.23
CA THR A 28 26.66 18.78 4.27
C THR A 28 27.81 18.44 3.31
N ILE A 29 28.53 17.36 3.61
CA ILE A 29 29.55 16.81 2.71
C ILE A 29 28.80 16.20 1.51
N ASN A 30 28.83 16.92 0.38
CA ASN A 30 28.26 16.48 -0.88
C ASN A 30 29.20 15.43 -1.50
N VAL A 31 29.00 14.15 -1.16
CA VAL A 31 29.73 13.03 -1.74
C VAL A 31 29.10 12.70 -3.10
N PRO A 32 29.79 12.93 -4.24
CA PRO A 32 29.23 12.63 -5.55
C PRO A 32 29.03 11.12 -5.71
N ASN A 33 27.79 10.69 -5.94
CA ASN A 33 27.48 9.28 -6.19
C ASN A 33 27.52 9.03 -7.72
N PRO A 34 28.57 8.39 -8.27
CA PRO A 34 28.74 8.20 -9.72
C PRO A 34 27.67 7.30 -10.34
N LYS A 35 26.96 6.48 -9.54
CA LYS A 35 25.82 5.69 -10.03
C LYS A 35 24.60 6.55 -10.33
N TYR A 36 24.44 7.70 -9.64
CA TYR A 36 23.30 8.59 -9.82
C TYR A 36 23.41 9.43 -11.10
N GLU A 37 24.63 9.81 -11.50
CA GLU A 37 24.86 10.52 -12.78
C GLU A 37 24.55 9.66 -14.01
N ARG A 38 24.92 8.37 -14.00
CA ARG A 38 24.59 7.45 -15.10
C ARG A 38 23.07 7.30 -15.29
N TYR A 39 22.31 7.26 -14.20
CA TYR A 39 20.85 7.18 -14.24
C TYR A 39 20.21 8.43 -14.87
N ASN A 40 20.64 9.63 -14.47
CA ASN A 40 20.10 10.88 -15.04
C ASN A 40 20.49 11.08 -16.51
N LYS A 41 21.69 10.65 -16.92
CA LYS A 41 22.13 10.72 -18.32
C LYS A 41 21.31 9.80 -19.24
N GLN A 42 20.89 8.63 -18.75
CA GLN A 42 20.07 7.69 -19.51
C GLN A 42 18.59 8.12 -19.59
N LYS A 43 18.06 8.76 -18.54
CA LYS A 43 16.71 9.34 -18.53
C LYS A 43 16.56 10.48 -19.54
N ASN A 44 17.56 11.37 -19.65
CA ASN A 44 17.51 12.48 -20.60
C ASN A 44 17.65 12.05 -22.07
N LYS A 45 18.35 10.95 -22.37
CA LYS A 45 18.38 10.37 -23.73
C LYS A 45 17.01 9.89 -24.21
N ARG A 46 16.19 9.33 -23.32
CA ARG A 46 14.84 8.82 -23.67
C ARG A 46 13.84 9.94 -23.97
N ARG A 47 14.03 11.13 -23.41
CA ARG A 47 13.15 12.30 -23.68
C ARG A 47 13.42 12.96 -25.03
N LYS A 48 14.59 12.73 -25.65
CA LYS A 48 14.95 13.31 -26.95
C LYS A 48 14.39 12.55 -28.17
N HIS A 49 13.83 11.35 -27.99
CA HIS A 49 13.26 10.54 -29.08
C HIS A 49 11.73 10.40 -29.05
N GLN A 50 11.04 11.13 -28.19
CA GLN A 50 9.57 11.22 -28.26
C GLN A 50 9.16 12.54 -28.92
N HIS A 51 8.92 12.44 -30.23
CA HIS A 51 8.00 13.23 -31.05
C HIS A 51 8.12 14.77 -31.05
N PRO A 52 8.36 15.33 -32.24
CA PRO A 52 7.61 16.48 -32.71
C PRO A 52 7.00 16.15 -34.07
N GLN A 53 5.69 15.94 -34.14
CA GLN A 53 4.93 16.18 -35.37
C GLN A 53 3.44 16.19 -35.05
N GLN A 54 2.87 17.39 -35.04
CA GLN A 54 1.59 17.69 -35.69
C GLN A 54 1.49 19.22 -35.75
N GLN A 55 2.14 19.77 -36.78
CA GLN A 55 1.84 21.09 -37.30
C GLN A 55 0.63 20.97 -38.23
N THR A 56 -0.23 21.97 -38.09
CA THR A 56 -1.36 22.38 -38.92
C THR A 56 -1.06 22.38 -40.42
N HIS A 57 -2.01 21.98 -41.28
CA HIS A 57 -2.51 22.87 -42.35
C HIS A 57 -3.67 22.35 -43.21
N SER A 58 -4.43 23.35 -43.67
CA SER A 58 -5.57 23.42 -44.57
C SER A 58 -5.38 22.73 -45.93
N GLN A 59 -6.52 22.25 -46.46
CA GLN A 59 -6.68 21.67 -47.79
C GLN A 59 -6.61 22.73 -48.90
N LYS A 60 -5.76 22.52 -49.91
CA LYS A 60 -5.86 23.20 -51.23
C LYS A 60 -5.28 22.35 -52.38
N LYS A 61 -6.20 21.86 -53.21
CA LYS A 61 -6.21 21.61 -54.68
C LYS A 61 -4.93 21.28 -55.51
N LYS A 62 -5.18 20.41 -56.51
CA LYS A 62 -4.54 20.21 -57.85
C LYS A 62 -3.18 19.47 -57.86
N SER A 63 -2.74 18.70 -58.87
CA SER A 63 -3.28 18.03 -60.08
C SER A 63 -2.06 17.41 -60.83
N HIS A 64 -2.20 16.22 -61.45
CA HIS A 64 -1.30 15.59 -62.47
C HIS A 64 0.14 15.22 -62.05
N SER A 65 0.86 14.21 -62.57
CA SER A 65 0.70 13.12 -63.57
C SER A 65 1.97 12.23 -63.51
N ASP A 66 1.85 10.94 -63.92
CA ASP A 66 2.87 10.09 -64.61
C ASP A 66 4.20 9.71 -63.90
N THR A 67 4.85 8.53 -64.02
CA THR A 67 4.62 7.16 -64.54
C THR A 67 5.80 6.28 -64.03
N THR A 68 5.60 4.95 -63.93
CA THR A 68 6.59 3.83 -64.14
C THR A 68 7.57 3.39 -63.03
N THR A 69 7.40 2.13 -62.55
CA THR A 69 8.28 0.96 -62.86
C THR A 69 8.34 -0.08 -61.72
N THR A 70 7.70 -1.23 -62.00
CA THR A 70 8.14 -2.64 -61.81
C THR A 70 8.52 -3.21 -60.43
N GLY A 71 7.76 -4.25 -60.01
CA GLY A 71 8.16 -5.20 -58.96
C GLY A 71 7.12 -6.30 -58.67
N LYS A 72 7.26 -7.44 -59.37
CA LYS A 72 6.51 -8.72 -59.29
C LYS A 72 6.36 -9.31 -57.87
N GLY A 73 5.22 -10.00 -57.60
CA GLY A 73 5.19 -11.13 -56.66
C GLY A 73 3.85 -11.49 -55.96
N VAL A 74 2.94 -12.18 -56.65
CA VAL A 74 2.10 -13.36 -56.25
C VAL A 74 1.96 -13.73 -54.74
N ASN A 75 0.79 -13.95 -54.10
CA ASN A 75 -0.35 -14.84 -54.44
C ASN A 75 -1.66 -14.51 -53.67
N SER A 76 -2.80 -14.81 -54.31
CA SER A 76 -4.20 -14.95 -53.83
C SER A 76 -4.36 -16.01 -52.72
N ALA A 77 -5.46 -16.18 -51.97
CA ALA A 77 -6.89 -15.91 -52.18
C ALA A 77 -7.70 -16.01 -50.86
N ALA A 78 -8.86 -15.32 -50.82
CA ALA A 78 -10.18 -15.67 -50.23
C ALA A 78 -10.29 -16.10 -48.74
N SER A 79 -11.33 -15.79 -47.95
CA SER A 79 -12.72 -15.37 -48.19
C SER A 79 -13.22 -14.70 -46.88
N SER A 80 -13.83 -13.50 -46.95
CA SER A 80 -15.28 -13.22 -46.91
C SER A 80 -16.03 -13.60 -45.62
N GLY A 81 -16.62 -12.60 -44.95
CA GLY A 81 -17.69 -12.82 -43.96
C GLY A 81 -17.97 -11.66 -43.01
N VAL A 82 -18.52 -10.55 -43.51
CA VAL A 82 -19.18 -9.46 -42.74
C VAL A 82 -20.69 -9.62 -42.94
N PRO A 83 -21.54 -9.45 -41.91
CA PRO A 83 -22.41 -8.26 -41.77
C PRO A 83 -22.67 -7.91 -40.28
N SER A 84 -23.34 -6.86 -39.83
CA SER A 84 -23.74 -5.54 -40.32
C SER A 84 -24.20 -4.74 -39.07
N LYS A 85 -24.05 -3.41 -39.16
CA LYS A 85 -24.67 -2.37 -38.32
C LYS A 85 -26.11 -2.67 -37.89
N VAL A 86 -26.44 -2.28 -36.66
CA VAL A 86 -27.70 -1.60 -36.35
C VAL A 86 -27.46 -0.49 -35.32
N LEU A 87 -27.76 0.74 -35.76
CA LEU A 87 -27.90 1.95 -34.96
C LEU A 87 -29.38 2.02 -34.53
N SER A 88 -29.66 2.44 -33.29
CA SER A 88 -30.98 2.95 -32.89
C SER A 88 -30.81 4.08 -31.90
N SER A 89 -31.63 5.10 -32.11
CA SER A 89 -31.51 6.48 -31.65
C SER A 89 -32.09 6.72 -30.24
N ALA A 90 -31.82 7.93 -29.74
CA ALA A 90 -32.34 8.65 -28.56
C ALA A 90 -33.80 8.32 -28.14
N THR A 91 -34.25 8.50 -26.91
CA THR A 91 -34.13 9.64 -25.96
C THR A 91 -34.73 9.17 -24.62
N THR A 92 -34.36 9.77 -23.48
CA THR A 92 -35.25 10.36 -22.44
C THR A 92 -34.46 10.56 -21.15
N ALA A 93 -34.27 11.82 -20.75
CA ALA A 93 -33.82 12.19 -19.43
C ALA A 93 -34.97 12.00 -18.43
N THR A 94 -34.70 11.32 -17.32
CA THR A 94 -35.53 11.36 -16.12
C THR A 94 -34.61 11.52 -14.92
N ASP A 95 -34.68 12.70 -14.29
CA ASP A 95 -34.19 12.96 -12.96
C ASP A 95 -34.93 12.05 -11.97
N THR A 96 -34.21 11.17 -11.26
CA THR A 96 -34.58 10.70 -9.92
C THR A 96 -33.34 10.16 -9.22
N ALA A 97 -33.15 10.59 -7.97
CA ALA A 97 -32.02 10.33 -7.09
C ALA A 97 -31.55 8.87 -7.02
N GLY A 98 -30.24 8.65 -7.10
CA GLY A 98 -29.61 7.33 -7.04
C GLY A 98 -28.28 7.35 -6.30
N VAL A 99 -28.35 7.01 -5.00
CA VAL A 99 -27.23 6.58 -4.17
C VAL A 99 -26.49 5.44 -4.90
N SER A 100 -25.22 5.67 -5.21
CA SER A 100 -24.34 4.67 -5.84
C SER A 100 -23.94 3.59 -4.82
N ASN A 101 -24.82 2.59 -4.64
CA ASN A 101 -24.41 1.29 -4.10
C ASN A 101 -24.20 0.32 -5.25
N ASN A 102 -22.93 0.12 -5.59
CA ASN A 102 -22.48 -0.95 -6.48
C ASN A 102 -22.67 -2.29 -5.75
N THR A 103 -23.79 -2.97 -5.97
CA THR A 103 -23.97 -4.37 -5.56
C THR A 103 -24.88 -5.09 -6.54
N SER A 104 -24.29 -5.62 -7.60
CA SER A 104 -24.95 -6.54 -8.53
C SER A 104 -23.97 -7.63 -8.94
N GLY A 105 -24.26 -8.85 -8.49
CA GLY A 105 -23.44 -10.04 -8.68
C GLY A 105 -24.05 -11.24 -7.98
N THR A 106 -25.20 -11.68 -8.50
CA THR A 106 -26.00 -12.86 -8.14
C THR A 106 -25.13 -14.14 -8.13
N GLY A 107 -24.92 -14.74 -6.95
CA GLY A 107 -24.18 -16.01 -6.84
C GLY A 107 -23.93 -16.45 -5.40
N GLY A 108 -24.96 -16.97 -4.74
CA GLY A 108 -24.90 -17.50 -3.36
C GLY A 108 -24.81 -16.40 -2.31
N GLY A 109 -25.56 -16.51 -1.21
CA GLY A 109 -25.49 -15.56 -0.10
C GLY A 109 -24.11 -15.56 0.53
N VAL A 110 -23.17 -14.81 -0.05
CA VAL A 110 -21.89 -14.52 0.58
C VAL A 110 -22.20 -13.53 1.67
N GLU A 111 -22.39 -14.03 2.89
CA GLU A 111 -22.34 -13.20 4.09
C GLU A 111 -21.18 -12.22 3.93
N SER A 112 -21.46 -10.93 4.06
CA SER A 112 -20.43 -9.91 3.94
C SER A 112 -19.36 -10.22 4.98
N LEU A 113 -18.17 -10.63 4.57
CA LEU A 113 -17.09 -11.02 5.48
C LEU A 113 -16.73 -9.89 6.46
N ASP A 114 -17.08 -8.65 6.10
CA ASP A 114 -16.88 -7.47 6.92
C ASP A 114 -17.84 -7.38 8.12
N THR A 115 -19.01 -8.01 8.06
CA THR A 115 -19.99 -7.99 9.16
C THR A 115 -19.78 -9.10 10.18
N LEU A 116 -18.93 -10.09 9.86
CA LEU A 116 -18.65 -11.19 10.77
C LEU A 116 -17.76 -10.72 11.93
N PRO A 117 -17.99 -11.25 13.15
CA PRO A 117 -17.11 -10.97 14.27
C PRO A 117 -15.71 -11.51 13.99
N ILE A 118 -14.70 -10.80 14.49
CA ILE A 118 -13.29 -11.08 14.22
C ILE A 118 -12.85 -12.47 14.71
N GLU A 119 -13.43 -12.98 15.80
CA GLU A 119 -13.19 -14.32 16.32
C GLU A 119 -13.56 -15.39 15.28
N VAL A 120 -14.70 -15.23 14.61
CA VAL A 120 -15.17 -16.14 13.57
C VAL A 120 -14.26 -16.07 12.35
N LEU A 121 -13.77 -14.88 11.98
CA LEU A 121 -12.82 -14.72 10.88
C LEU A 121 -11.49 -15.43 11.16
N LEU A 122 -10.94 -15.24 12.37
CA LEU A 122 -9.69 -15.88 12.81
C LEU A 122 -9.82 -17.40 12.88
N GLN A 123 -10.96 -17.90 13.37
CA GLN A 123 -11.23 -19.33 13.42
C GLN A 123 -11.34 -19.93 12.01
N ARG A 124 -12.18 -19.36 11.13
CA ARG A 124 -12.35 -19.83 9.74
C ARG A 124 -11.02 -19.83 8.98
N MET A 125 -10.16 -18.85 9.23
CA MET A 125 -8.82 -18.78 8.66
C MET A 125 -7.90 -19.90 9.18
N THR A 126 -7.92 -20.16 10.49
CA THR A 126 -7.14 -21.24 11.10
C THR A 126 -7.57 -22.60 10.55
N ASP A 127 -8.87 -22.86 10.49
CA ASP A 127 -9.45 -24.11 9.97
C ASP A 127 -9.06 -24.36 8.50
N ALA A 128 -9.00 -23.31 7.69
CA ALA A 128 -8.58 -23.41 6.29
C ALA A 128 -7.11 -23.80 6.15
N ILE A 129 -6.26 -23.29 7.02
CA ILE A 129 -4.82 -23.57 7.00
C ILE A 129 -4.52 -24.97 7.52
N THR A 130 -5.17 -25.38 8.61
CA THR A 130 -5.00 -26.71 9.22
C THR A 130 -5.58 -27.80 8.32
N SER A 131 -6.72 -27.55 7.66
CA SER A 131 -7.30 -28.48 6.68
C SER A 131 -6.58 -28.49 5.32
N GLY A 132 -5.64 -27.57 5.08
CA GLY A 132 -4.93 -27.44 3.81
C GLY A 132 -5.79 -26.92 2.66
N LYS A 133 -7.00 -26.42 2.92
CA LYS A 133 -7.95 -25.93 1.90
C LYS A 133 -7.78 -24.43 1.64
N TRP A 134 -6.54 -23.99 1.37
CA TRP A 134 -6.26 -22.58 1.11
C TRP A 134 -6.74 -22.15 -0.28
N ASP A 135 -7.68 -21.21 -0.34
CA ASP A 135 -8.29 -20.76 -1.60
C ASP A 135 -8.45 -19.22 -1.67
N ARG A 136 -9.09 -18.75 -2.74
CA ARG A 136 -9.37 -17.31 -2.93
C ARG A 136 -10.31 -16.72 -1.88
N ARG A 137 -11.27 -17.47 -1.34
CA ARG A 137 -12.18 -16.98 -0.29
C ARG A 137 -11.41 -16.75 1.01
N HIS A 138 -10.46 -17.61 1.34
CA HIS A 138 -9.61 -17.43 2.52
C HIS A 138 -8.66 -16.22 2.40
N GLN A 139 -8.23 -15.86 1.18
CA GLN A 139 -7.53 -14.60 0.95
C GLN A 139 -8.42 -13.37 1.26
N MET A 140 -9.73 -13.46 1.00
CA MET A 140 -10.68 -12.41 1.36
C MET A 140 -10.87 -12.31 2.88
N LEU A 141 -10.86 -13.43 3.62
CA LEU A 141 -10.82 -13.43 5.10
C LEU A 141 -9.61 -12.66 5.62
N GLY A 142 -8.42 -12.91 5.06
CA GLY A 142 -7.21 -12.18 5.43
C GLY A 142 -7.33 -10.67 5.22
N THR A 143 -8.06 -10.23 4.20
CA THR A 143 -8.31 -8.80 3.94
C THR A 143 -9.28 -8.20 4.98
N ALA A 144 -10.34 -8.94 5.34
CA ALA A 144 -11.27 -8.53 6.39
C ALA A 144 -10.55 -8.43 7.76
N ILE A 145 -9.80 -9.47 8.15
CA ILE A 145 -9.00 -9.49 9.39
C ILE A 145 -8.00 -8.33 9.43
N SER A 146 -7.34 -8.01 8.30
CA SER A 146 -6.43 -6.87 8.22
C SER A 146 -7.13 -5.55 8.57
N THR A 147 -8.39 -5.37 8.16
CA THR A 147 -9.17 -4.16 8.44
C THR A 147 -9.46 -4.02 9.93
N TYR A 148 -9.89 -5.10 10.59
CA TYR A 148 -10.07 -5.14 12.03
C TYR A 148 -8.75 -4.86 12.78
N ALA A 149 -7.67 -5.54 12.41
CA ALA A 149 -6.37 -5.38 13.05
C ALA A 149 -5.83 -3.95 12.94
N VAL A 150 -6.03 -3.29 11.80
CA VAL A 150 -5.63 -1.89 11.59
C VAL A 150 -6.50 -0.93 12.40
N ARG A 151 -7.80 -1.20 12.54
CA ARG A 151 -8.71 -0.40 13.37
C ARG A 151 -8.38 -0.52 14.87
N ASP A 152 -8.09 -1.74 15.34
CA ASP A 152 -7.64 -1.99 16.71
C ASP A 152 -6.28 -1.31 16.99
N CYS A 153 -5.36 -1.37 16.02
CA CYS A 153 -4.07 -0.70 16.08
C CYS A 153 -4.20 0.82 16.27
N ALA A 154 -5.17 1.46 15.61
CA ALA A 154 -5.42 2.89 15.75
C ALA A 154 -5.79 3.30 17.18
N SER A 155 -6.44 2.41 17.92
CA SER A 155 -6.89 2.64 19.30
C SER A 155 -5.78 2.38 20.34
N ASN A 156 -4.61 1.89 19.92
CA ASN A 156 -3.51 1.57 20.83
C ASN A 156 -2.70 2.82 21.22
N ALA A 157 -2.47 3.01 22.52
CA ALA A 157 -1.75 4.17 23.05
C ALA A 157 -0.33 4.34 22.50
N ALA A 158 0.43 3.25 22.32
CA ALA A 158 1.80 3.31 21.79
C ALA A 158 1.80 3.79 20.32
N ILE A 159 0.82 3.35 19.54
CA ILE A 159 0.66 3.75 18.13
C ILE A 159 0.20 5.20 18.03
N GLN A 160 -0.71 5.63 18.91
CA GLN A 160 -1.12 7.02 19.03
C GLN A 160 0.04 7.94 19.40
N GLU A 161 0.94 7.48 20.28
CA GLU A 161 2.13 8.23 20.65
C GLU A 161 3.10 8.42 19.47
N VAL A 162 3.35 7.36 18.69
CA VAL A 162 4.17 7.43 17.46
C VAL A 162 3.52 8.38 16.45
N ALA A 163 2.21 8.27 16.25
CA ALA A 163 1.46 9.13 15.35
C ALA A 163 1.61 10.62 15.72
N PHE A 164 1.51 10.95 17.02
CA PHE A 164 1.65 12.31 17.52
C PHE A 164 3.08 12.84 17.35
N LYS A 165 4.11 12.04 17.65
CA LYS A 165 5.52 12.44 17.55
C LYS A 165 5.98 12.63 16.11
N GLU A 166 5.54 11.76 15.20
CA GLU A 166 6.07 11.70 13.82
C GLU A 166 5.13 12.27 12.76
N GLY A 167 3.96 12.80 13.15
CA GLY A 167 2.95 13.32 12.22
C GLY A 167 2.20 12.22 11.45
N GLY A 168 2.14 11.01 12.01
CA GLY A 168 1.47 9.84 11.45
C GLY A 168 2.31 8.57 11.62
N VAL A 169 1.68 7.43 11.34
CA VAL A 169 2.33 6.11 11.46
C VAL A 169 2.79 5.61 10.10
N SER A 170 3.91 4.90 10.05
CA SER A 170 4.27 4.19 8.83
C SER A 170 3.51 2.87 8.75
N ARG A 171 3.38 2.32 7.53
CA ARG A 171 2.85 0.96 7.36
C ARG A 171 3.67 -0.08 8.12
N GLY A 172 4.98 0.14 8.28
CA GLY A 172 5.87 -0.73 9.03
C GLY A 172 5.52 -0.78 10.52
N ASP A 173 5.21 0.37 11.12
CA ASP A 173 4.82 0.47 12.53
C ASP A 173 3.53 -0.32 12.81
N VAL A 174 2.55 -0.17 11.91
CA VAL A 174 1.29 -0.90 11.97
C VAL A 174 1.53 -2.41 11.86
N MET A 175 2.31 -2.85 10.88
CA MET A 175 2.63 -4.28 10.72
C MET A 175 3.37 -4.86 11.93
N LYS A 176 4.34 -4.10 12.48
CA LYS A 176 5.09 -4.49 13.68
C LYS A 176 4.15 -4.68 14.86
N TRP A 177 3.23 -3.74 15.08
CA TRP A 177 2.24 -3.84 16.15
C TRP A 177 1.32 -5.04 15.96
N VAL A 178 0.78 -5.24 14.75
CA VAL A 178 -0.13 -6.37 14.46
C VAL A 178 0.58 -7.70 14.68
N SER A 179 1.86 -7.84 14.31
CA SER A 179 2.63 -9.06 14.57
C SER A 179 2.95 -9.31 16.04
N ALA A 180 3.02 -8.24 16.85
CA ALA A 180 3.27 -8.32 18.29
C ALA A 180 1.99 -8.43 19.13
N SER A 181 0.81 -8.23 18.51
CA SER A 181 -0.48 -8.30 19.19
C SER A 181 -0.83 -9.74 19.55
N ASN A 182 -1.20 -9.98 20.81
CA ASN A 182 -1.66 -11.28 21.29
C ASN A 182 -2.84 -11.85 20.47
N ARG A 183 -3.67 -10.96 19.91
CA ARG A 183 -4.87 -11.35 19.15
C ARG A 183 -4.55 -11.74 17.70
N TYR A 184 -3.53 -11.13 17.10
CA TYR A 184 -3.29 -11.22 15.65
C TYR A 184 -1.97 -11.91 15.27
N SER A 185 -1.04 -12.10 16.20
CA SER A 185 0.29 -12.66 15.93
C SER A 185 0.23 -14.03 15.24
N THR A 186 -0.61 -14.94 15.74
CA THR A 186 -0.83 -16.27 15.13
C THR A 186 -1.33 -16.16 13.70
N TRP A 187 -2.29 -15.25 13.45
CA TRP A 187 -2.83 -15.00 12.11
C TRP A 187 -1.77 -14.44 11.16
N VAL A 188 -0.91 -13.53 11.62
CA VAL A 188 0.19 -13.01 10.79
C VAL A 188 1.14 -14.13 10.38
N SER A 189 1.55 -14.99 11.32
CA SER A 189 2.41 -16.14 11.04
C SER A 189 1.76 -17.10 10.04
N GLN A 190 0.48 -17.39 10.24
CA GLN A 190 -0.33 -18.20 9.34
C GLN A 190 -0.42 -17.61 7.92
N MET A 191 -0.68 -16.31 7.79
CA MET A 191 -0.73 -15.61 6.51
C MET A 191 0.60 -15.72 5.77
N LEU A 192 1.71 -15.41 6.46
CA LEU A 192 3.05 -15.44 5.85
C LEU A 192 3.50 -16.85 5.44
N SER A 193 2.91 -17.90 6.02
CA SER A 193 3.14 -19.28 5.56
C SER A 193 2.45 -19.63 4.24
N ARG A 194 1.37 -18.91 3.87
CA ARG A 194 0.53 -19.21 2.70
C ARG A 194 0.57 -18.15 1.61
N MET A 195 1.11 -16.96 1.88
CA MET A 195 1.23 -15.89 0.89
C MET A 195 2.52 -15.10 1.01
N GLU A 196 2.91 -14.51 -0.11
CA GLU A 196 4.07 -13.62 -0.16
C GLU A 196 3.91 -12.40 0.76
N THR A 197 5.02 -12.00 1.38
CA THR A 197 5.11 -10.80 2.22
C THR A 197 4.60 -9.55 1.51
N LYS A 198 4.83 -9.43 0.19
CA LYS A 198 4.37 -8.29 -0.61
C LYS A 198 2.83 -8.24 -0.70
N SER A 199 2.18 -9.39 -0.81
CA SER A 199 0.71 -9.51 -0.81
C SER A 199 0.13 -9.13 0.55
N TYR A 200 0.74 -9.60 1.64
CA TYR A 200 0.37 -9.19 2.99
C TYR A 200 0.51 -7.66 3.19
N GLN A 201 1.64 -7.08 2.78
CA GLN A 201 1.85 -5.63 2.82
C GLN A 201 0.83 -4.84 1.99
N SER A 202 0.39 -5.40 0.86
CA SER A 202 -0.66 -4.81 0.02
C SER A 202 -2.02 -4.83 0.73
N ASN A 203 -2.35 -5.93 1.39
CA ASN A 203 -3.59 -6.06 2.17
C ASN A 203 -3.64 -5.07 3.34
N VAL A 204 -2.55 -4.93 4.10
CA VAL A 204 -2.45 -3.90 5.16
C VAL A 204 -2.60 -2.49 4.60
N GLY A 205 -2.02 -2.21 3.43
CA GLY A 205 -2.18 -0.92 2.75
C GLY A 205 -3.63 -0.60 2.37
N LYS A 206 -4.39 -1.59 1.88
CA LYS A 206 -5.82 -1.44 1.60
C LYS A 206 -6.64 -1.29 2.87
N ALA A 207 -6.30 -2.05 3.91
CA ALA A 207 -6.94 -1.99 5.21
C ALA A 207 -6.80 -0.61 5.88
N LEU A 208 -5.64 0.06 5.74
CA LEU A 208 -5.45 1.44 6.22
C LEU A 208 -6.47 2.40 5.61
N ILE A 209 -6.65 2.36 4.29
CA ILE A 209 -7.64 3.20 3.60
C ILE A 209 -9.05 2.87 4.10
N LYS A 210 -9.39 1.58 4.16
CA LYS A 210 -10.72 1.12 4.61
C LYS A 210 -11.03 1.47 6.07
N ALA A 211 -10.02 1.47 6.92
CA ALA A 211 -10.13 1.84 8.33
C ALA A 211 -10.16 3.37 8.56
N GLY A 212 -10.09 4.18 7.51
CA GLY A 212 -10.20 5.64 7.60
C GLY A 212 -8.89 6.38 7.85
N PHE A 213 -7.74 5.70 7.71
CA PHE A 213 -6.45 6.38 7.79
C PHE A 213 -6.25 7.28 6.57
N VAL A 214 -5.70 8.46 6.79
CA VAL A 214 -5.41 9.41 5.70
C VAL A 214 -3.93 9.37 5.38
N ARG A 215 -3.59 9.03 4.14
CA ARG A 215 -2.20 9.04 3.68
C ARG A 215 -1.66 10.46 3.69
N THR A 216 -0.56 10.68 4.41
CA THR A 216 0.23 11.91 4.43
C THR A 216 1.58 11.65 3.77
N GLY A 217 2.01 12.56 2.89
CA GLY A 217 3.25 12.43 2.11
C GLY A 217 3.05 11.80 0.72
N THR A 218 3.86 12.27 -0.23
CA THR A 218 3.68 11.99 -1.67
C THR A 218 4.28 10.64 -2.08
N THR A 219 5.53 10.32 -1.71
CA THR A 219 6.22 9.12 -2.24
C THR A 219 7.28 8.54 -1.28
N GLY A 220 7.41 7.20 -1.28
CA GLY A 220 8.59 6.49 -0.75
C GLY A 220 8.61 6.30 0.76
N ARG A 221 9.79 6.45 1.37
CA ARG A 221 10.03 6.25 2.82
C ARG A 221 9.30 7.27 3.70
N HIS A 222 8.85 8.37 3.12
CA HIS A 222 8.15 9.45 3.83
C HIS A 222 6.63 9.29 3.84
N VAL A 223 6.09 8.16 3.35
CA VAL A 223 4.65 7.90 3.42
C VAL A 223 4.26 7.61 4.86
N ARG A 224 3.43 8.49 5.40
CA ARG A 224 2.82 8.39 6.73
C ARG A 224 1.31 8.23 6.58
N TRP A 225 0.67 7.77 7.64
CA TRP A 225 -0.76 7.60 7.73
C TRP A 225 -1.24 8.30 8.99
N ALA A 226 -2.03 9.35 8.82
CA ALA A 226 -2.71 10.02 9.91
C ALA A 226 -3.82 9.10 10.44
N LEU A 227 -4.00 9.10 11.76
CA LEU A 227 -5.02 8.29 12.42
C LEU A 227 -6.43 8.72 11.99
N PRO A 228 -7.39 7.77 11.97
CA PRO A 228 -8.79 8.09 11.71
C PRO A 228 -9.36 9.08 12.74
N LYS A 229 -10.26 9.97 12.30
CA LYS A 229 -10.85 11.02 13.15
C LYS A 229 -11.84 10.48 14.19
N ASP A 230 -12.39 9.31 13.95
CA ASP A 230 -13.37 8.64 14.83
C ASP A 230 -12.72 7.90 16.01
N VAL A 231 -11.39 7.79 16.03
CA VAL A 231 -10.66 7.10 17.10
C VAL A 231 -10.51 8.04 18.30
N LYS A 232 -11.03 7.59 19.46
CA LYS A 232 -10.82 8.29 20.72
C LYS A 232 -9.34 8.25 21.08
N MET A 233 -8.73 9.43 21.20
CA MET A 233 -7.37 9.54 21.71
C MET A 233 -7.39 9.13 23.17
N VAL A 234 -6.53 8.19 23.55
CA VAL A 234 -6.26 7.91 24.96
C VAL A 234 -5.60 9.17 25.49
N ALA A 235 -6.35 9.95 26.28
CA ALA A 235 -5.79 11.11 26.96
C ALA A 235 -4.50 10.63 27.62
N ARG A 236 -3.40 11.37 27.43
CA ARG A 236 -2.14 11.12 28.13
C ARG A 236 -2.41 11.35 29.60
N GLY A 237 -2.99 10.35 30.25
CA GLY A 237 -3.24 10.30 31.67
C GLY A 237 -1.90 10.48 32.33
N GLU A 238 -1.87 11.51 33.15
CA GLU A 238 -0.76 11.93 33.98
C GLU A 238 0.04 10.73 34.45
N LYS A 239 1.37 10.79 34.28
CA LYS A 239 2.26 9.91 35.01
C LYS A 239 1.81 9.99 36.47
N LYS A 240 1.15 8.94 36.97
CA LYS A 240 1.11 8.68 38.40
C LYS A 240 2.57 8.52 38.76
N ASN A 241 3.12 9.59 39.32
CA ASN A 241 4.37 9.53 40.05
C ASN A 241 4.06 8.60 41.23
N ASP A 242 4.30 7.30 41.04
CA ASP A 242 4.46 6.36 42.14
C ASP A 242 5.79 6.72 42.80
N SER A 243 5.77 7.84 43.52
CA SER A 243 6.76 8.25 44.50
C SER A 243 6.14 7.95 45.87
N ASP A 244 6.23 6.68 46.26
CA ASP A 244 5.91 6.07 47.56
C ASP A 244 6.73 4.76 47.57
N ASN A 245 7.54 4.35 48.55
CA ASN A 245 7.91 4.85 49.85
C ASN A 245 9.25 4.17 50.17
N ASP A 246 10.32 4.92 50.42
CA ASP A 246 11.47 4.38 51.15
C ASP A 246 11.10 4.40 52.64
N ILE A 247 10.69 3.23 53.14
CA ILE A 247 10.68 2.89 54.57
C ILE A 247 11.73 1.78 54.73
N ASP A 248 12.94 2.16 55.13
CA ASP A 248 13.60 1.79 56.39
C ASP A 248 15.03 2.39 56.46
#